data_AF-A0AAD5MMM4-F1
#
_entry.id   AF-A0AAD5MMM4-F1
#
_cell.length_a   1.000
_cell.length_b   1.000
_cell.length_c   1.000
_cell.angle_alpha   90.00
_cell.angle_beta   90.00
_cell.angle_gamma   90.00
#
_symmetry.space_group_name_H-M   'P 1'
#
loop_
_entity.id
_entity.type
_entity.pdbx_description
1 polymer ?
#
loop_
_entity_poly.entity_id
_entity_poly.type
_entity_poly.pdbx_seq_one_letter_code
_entity_poly.pdbx_strand_id
1 'polypeptide(L)' 'MPTQETVAPVPVEHTSVSGTLSTRNIIMATWSADMWRNVVNRALRLATSGPFGPHFLSATASVS' A
#
# COMPACT_ATOMS: atom_id res chain seq x y z
N MET A 1 -1.69 -5.75 -40.40
CA MET A 1 -1.33 -6.44 -39.14
C MET A 1 -1.19 -5.37 -38.07
N PRO A 2 -1.95 -5.38 -36.96
CA PRO A 2 -1.76 -4.39 -35.93
C PRO A 2 -0.50 -4.74 -35.14
N THR A 3 0.41 -3.78 -35.03
CA THR A 3 1.60 -3.86 -34.17
C THR A 3 1.16 -4.01 -32.73
N GLN A 4 1.49 -5.14 -32.14
CA GLN A 4 1.26 -5.43 -30.74
C GLN A 4 2.21 -4.54 -29.92
N GLU A 5 1.69 -3.39 -29.46
CA GLU A 5 2.40 -2.53 -28.51
C GLU A 5 2.69 -3.36 -27.25
N THR A 6 3.94 -3.80 -27.13
CA THR A 6 4.40 -4.56 -25.98
C THR A 6 4.60 -3.55 -24.86
N VAL A 7 3.55 -3.33 -24.06
CA VAL A 7 3.63 -2.50 -22.86
C VAL A 7 4.73 -3.09 -21.98
N ALA A 8 5.82 -2.35 -21.80
CA ALA A 8 6.93 -2.78 -20.97
C ALA A 8 6.44 -3.01 -19.52
N PRO A 9 6.99 -4.01 -18.79
CA PRO A 9 6.63 -4.24 -17.40
C PRO A 9 6.88 -2.98 -16.57
N VAL A 10 5.91 -2.59 -15.73
CA VAL A 10 6.04 -1.45 -14.83
C VAL A 10 7.15 -1.75 -13.80
N PRO A 11 8.18 -0.90 -13.65
CA PRO A 11 9.25 -1.16 -12.69
C PRO A 11 8.73 -1.18 -11.24
N VAL A 12 9.39 -1.97 -10.39
CA VAL A 12 8.95 -2.24 -9.01
C VAL A 12 8.92 -0.98 -8.13
N GLU A 13 9.80 -0.02 -8.40
CA GLU A 13 9.80 1.28 -7.74
C GLU A 13 8.52 2.10 -8.00
N HIS A 14 7.79 1.86 -9.11
CA HIS A 14 6.52 2.51 -9.42
C HIS A 14 5.29 1.77 -8.86
N THR A 15 5.49 0.60 -8.24
CA THR A 15 4.42 -0.20 -7.60
C THR A 15 4.43 -0.09 -6.07
N SER A 16 5.28 0.80 -5.54
CA SER A 16 5.31 1.16 -4.12
C SER A 16 4.50 2.43 -3.88
N VAL A 17 3.61 2.38 -2.88
CA VAL A 17 2.88 3.57 -2.39
C VAL A 17 3.27 3.82 -0.96
N SER A 18 3.81 5.01 -0.71
CA SER A 18 4.11 5.52 0.63
C SER A 18 3.14 6.63 1.01
N GLY A 19 2.76 6.69 2.28
CA GLY A 19 1.92 7.77 2.81
C GLY A 19 2.06 7.91 4.32
N THR A 20 1.68 9.07 4.85
CA THR A 20 1.66 9.34 6.28
C THR A 20 0.23 9.26 6.79
N LEU A 21 0.02 8.46 7.84
CA LEU A 21 -1.27 8.39 8.52
C LEU A 21 -1.22 9.20 9.80
N SER A 22 -1.89 10.36 9.80
CA SER A 22 -2.06 11.18 11.00
C SER A 22 -3.40 10.88 11.66
N THR A 23 -3.38 10.63 12.97
CA THR A 23 -4.59 10.49 13.77
C THR A 23 -4.73 11.63 14.76
N ARG A 24 -5.97 12.08 14.98
CA ARG A 24 -6.32 13.01 16.07
C ARG A 24 -6.94 12.28 17.26
N ASN A 25 -7.13 10.96 17.13
CA ASN A 25 -7.72 10.15 18.18
C ASN A 25 -6.64 9.76 19.21
N ILE A 26 -6.82 10.20 20.45
CA ILE A 26 -5.88 9.96 21.56
C ILE A 26 -5.60 8.47 21.80
N ILE A 27 -6.59 7.61 21.56
CA ILE A 27 -6.44 6.15 21.74
C ILE A 27 -5.48 5.62 20.67
N MET A 28 -5.68 6.00 19.41
CA MET A 28 -4.80 5.57 18.32
C MET A 28 -3.38 6.13 18.43
N ALA A 29 -3.19 7.29 19.06
CA ALA A 29 -1.86 7.82 19.34
C ALA A 29 -1.06 6.93 20.32
N THR A 30 -1.76 6.19 21.20
CA THR A 30 -1.12 5.26 22.16
C THR A 30 -0.93 3.85 21.60
N TRP A 31 -1.32 3.61 20.35
CA TRP A 31 -1.20 2.28 19.75
C TRP A 31 0.25 1.90 19.50
N SER A 32 0.54 0.61 19.72
CA SER A 32 1.84 0.05 19.38
C SER A 32 2.02 -0.02 17.86
N ALA A 33 3.27 -0.15 17.42
CA ALA A 33 3.58 -0.36 16.01
C ALA A 33 2.86 -1.57 15.41
N ASP A 34 2.65 -2.64 16.18
CA ASP A 34 1.93 -3.84 15.72
C ASP A 34 0.44 -3.60 15.50
N MET A 35 -0.20 -2.77 16.33
CA MET A 35 -1.58 -2.34 16.11
C MET A 35 -1.70 -1.51 14.82
N TRP A 36 -0.74 -0.62 14.56
CA TRP A 36 -0.69 0.13 13.31
C TRP A 36 -0.43 -0.76 12.09
N ARG A 37 0.45 -1.76 12.20
CA ARG A 37 0.67 -2.76 11.16
C ARG A 37 -0.62 -3.49 10.78
N ASN A 38 -1.49 -3.82 11.74
CA ASN A 38 -2.78 -4.46 11.45
C ASN A 38 -3.70 -3.58 10.58
N VAL A 39 -3.75 -2.27 10.84
CA VAL A 39 -4.51 -1.32 10.02
C VAL A 39 -3.93 -1.20 8.62
N VAL A 40 -2.60 -1.03 8.51
CA VAL A 40 -1.93 -0.89 7.22
C VAL A 40 -2.04 -2.17 6.39
N ASN A 41 -1.93 -3.34 6.99
CA ASN A 41 -2.14 -4.62 6.30
C ASN A 41 -3.58 -4.77 5.79
N ARG A 42 -4.57 -4.25 6.54
CA ARG A 42 -5.96 -4.21 6.07
C ARG A 42 -6.14 -3.25 4.91
N ALA A 43 -5.52 -2.07 4.96
CA ALA A 43 -5.55 -1.10 3.87
C ALA A 43 -4.88 -1.67 2.61
N LEU A 44 -3.73 -2.34 2.75
CA LEU A 44 -3.08 -3.05 1.66
C LEU A 44 -4.00 -4.11 1.08
N ARG A 45 -4.61 -4.96 1.92
CA ARG A 45 -5.53 -6.00 1.43
C ARG A 45 -6.69 -5.43 0.63
N LEU A 46 -7.23 -4.27 1.05
CA LEU A 46 -8.27 -3.57 0.32
C LEU A 46 -7.74 -3.03 -1.01
N ALA A 47 -6.56 -2.40 -1.01
CA ALA A 47 -5.90 -1.92 -2.24
C ALA A 47 -5.60 -3.07 -3.21
N THR A 48 -5.23 -4.24 -2.69
CA THR A 48 -4.94 -5.43 -3.50
C THR A 48 -6.17 -6.24 -3.91
N SER A 49 -7.34 -5.97 -3.33
CA SER A 49 -8.57 -6.71 -3.62
C SER A 49 -9.25 -6.31 -4.94
N GLY A 50 -8.75 -5.25 -5.60
CA GLY A 50 -9.30 -4.73 -6.84
C GLY A 50 -8.50 -5.15 -8.10
N PRO A 51 -8.93 -4.68 -9.28
CA PRO A 51 -8.27 -4.99 -10.56
C PRO A 51 -6.80 -4.55 -10.62
N PHE A 52 -6.39 -3.65 -9.71
CA PHE A 52 -5.03 -3.16 -9.60
C PHE A 52 -4.16 -3.91 -8.58
N GLY A 53 -4.69 -4.93 -7.90
CA GLY A 53 -3.94 -5.67 -6.89
C GLY A 53 -2.61 -6.29 -7.31
N PRO A 54 -2.46 -6.79 -8.56
CA PRO A 54 -1.17 -7.23 -9.07
C PRO A 54 -0.09 -6.13 -9.12
N HIS A 55 -0.48 -4.86 -9.03
CA HIS A 55 0.43 -3.70 -9.04
C HIS A 55 0.79 -3.20 -7.64
N PHE A 56 0.33 -3.84 -6.57
CA PHE A 56 0.68 -3.47 -5.20
C PHE A 56 1.37 -4.65 -4.51
N LEU A 57 2.70 -4.57 -4.41
CA LEU A 57 3.53 -5.71 -3.98
C LEU A 57 3.83 -5.74 -2.48
N SER A 58 3.81 -4.59 -1.80
CA SER A 58 4.13 -4.53 -0.37
C SER A 58 3.56 -3.27 0.30
N ALA A 59 3.37 -3.33 1.62
CA ALA A 59 3.10 -2.17 2.45
C ALA A 59 3.99 -2.21 3.69
N THR A 60 4.43 -1.03 4.10
CA THR A 60 5.20 -0.83 5.33
C THR A 60 4.62 0.35 6.10
N ALA A 61 4.61 0.23 7.43
CA ALA A 61 4.12 1.26 8.34
C ALA A 61 5.26 1.71 9.24
N SER A 62 5.52 3.01 9.29
CA SER A 62 6.39 3.63 10.31
C SER A 62 5.55 4.59 11.15
N VAL A 63 5.71 4.52 12.47
CA VAL A 63 5.11 5.46 13.42
C VAL A 63 6.25 6.31 13.98
N SER A 64 6.11 7.63 13.91
CA SER A 64 7.07 8.63 14.38
C SER A 64 6.45 9.50 15.47
#